data_AF-A0AAE1YKA6-F1
#
_entry.id   AF-A0AAE1YKA6-F1
#
_cell.length_a   1.000
_cell.length_b   1.000
_cell.length_c   1.000
_cell.angle_alpha   90.00
_cell.angle_beta   90.00
_cell.angle_gamma   90.00
#
_symmetry.space_group_name_H-M   'P 1'
#
loop_
_entity.id
_entity.type
_entity.pdbx_description
1 polymer ?
#
loop_
_entity_poly.entity_id
_entity_poly.type
_entity_poly.pdbx_seq_one_letter_code
_entity_poly.pdbx_strand_id
1 'polypeptide(L)'
;PSLSPRRLCLFNTIKGTALRELNFLTSIVGVRVSRERLIVLLQEQTYIYDVNSLEIKRVIDTVPNLKGLCAFSASTDNPYLALPASTMKGIHAHRSPLAAMAFSSNGMYIATASEQGTIIRVHLISEATKSYSFRRGTYPSTIFSLSFGPSADLPDILLATSSSGSVHIFSLGFDLNERSRKSNSFLGSIMPGSVSDALDPAQHFVFHNAFAAGVKSDAVVRKTEKASGTSMSEPVALRATVSVITFTGFFQVYSFGINHKHEAKWTLEHEVNLLTAVAEQ
;
A
#
# COMPACT_ATOMS: atom_id res chain seq x y z
N PRO A 1 -31.07 -2.88 15.47
CA PRO A 1 -30.00 -3.51 14.67
C PRO A 1 -28.98 -4.23 15.58
N SER A 2 -29.03 -5.56 15.60
CA SER A 2 -28.17 -6.43 16.41
C SER A 2 -26.76 -6.55 15.83
N LEU A 3 -26.00 -5.46 15.88
CA LEU A 3 -24.61 -5.40 15.42
C LEU A 3 -23.74 -6.24 16.37
N SER A 4 -23.31 -7.41 15.88
CA SER A 4 -22.34 -8.27 16.55
C SER A 4 -21.01 -8.18 15.81
N PRO A 5 -19.85 -8.01 16.48
CA PRO A 5 -18.54 -8.00 15.83
C PRO A 5 -18.18 -9.36 15.20
N ARG A 6 -19.00 -10.39 15.42
CA ARG A 6 -18.84 -11.74 14.88
C ARG A 6 -19.77 -12.05 13.71
N ARG A 7 -20.54 -11.06 13.25
CA ARG A 7 -21.54 -11.24 12.18
C ARG A 7 -21.16 -10.36 11.00
N LEU A 8 -21.01 -10.97 9.83
CA LEU A 8 -20.82 -10.28 8.56
C LEU A 8 -22.13 -10.34 7.77
N CYS A 9 -22.65 -9.18 7.36
CA CYS A 9 -23.84 -9.07 6.52
C CYS A 9 -23.47 -8.51 5.16
N LEU A 10 -23.83 -9.22 4.09
CA LEU A 10 -23.73 -8.73 2.72
C LEU A 10 -25.05 -8.04 2.39
N PHE A 11 -24.98 -6.78 1.94
CA PHE A 11 -26.15 -5.94 1.72
C PHE A 11 -26.19 -5.42 0.29
N ASN A 12 -27.38 -5.46 -0.33
CA ASN A 12 -27.62 -4.82 -1.61
C ASN A 12 -28.13 -3.39 -1.36
N THR A 13 -27.28 -2.40 -1.62
CA THR A 13 -27.60 -0.99 -1.38
C THR A 13 -28.66 -0.43 -2.34
N ILE A 14 -28.82 -1.01 -3.53
CA ILE A 14 -29.85 -0.60 -4.51
C ILE A 14 -31.23 -1.09 -4.06
N LYS A 15 -31.31 -2.35 -3.63
CA LYS A 15 -32.57 -2.97 -3.20
C LYS A 15 -32.91 -2.70 -1.73
N GLY A 16 -31.95 -2.22 -0.94
CA GLY A 16 -32.13 -2.04 0.50
C GLY A 16 -32.30 -3.36 1.26
N THR A 17 -31.83 -4.48 0.71
CA THR A 17 -32.03 -5.81 1.30
C THR A 17 -30.73 -6.48 1.70
N ALA A 18 -30.75 -7.18 2.83
CA ALA A 18 -29.69 -8.10 3.21
C ALA A 18 -29.71 -9.30 2.26
N LEU A 19 -28.56 -9.59 1.64
CA LEU A 19 -28.39 -10.73 0.76
C LEU A 19 -28.15 -12.00 1.57
N ARG A 20 -27.12 -11.97 2.44
CA ARG A 20 -26.69 -13.12 3.23
C ARG A 20 -25.96 -12.67 4.50
N GLU A 21 -25.92 -13.56 5.48
CA GLU A 21 -25.23 -13.34 6.74
C GLU A 21 -24.33 -14.52 7.08
N LEU A 22 -23.14 -14.22 7.58
CA LEU A 22 -22.15 -15.19 8.05
C LEU A 22 -21.87 -14.93 9.53
N ASN A 23 -21.88 -15.99 10.33
CA ASN A 23 -21.60 -15.93 11.77
C ASN A 23 -20.27 -16.63 12.05
N PHE A 24 -19.42 -15.97 12.84
CA PHE A 24 -18.10 -16.44 13.22
C PHE A 24 -18.02 -16.71 14.71
N LEU A 25 -17.07 -17.58 15.11
CA LEU A 25 -16.87 -17.94 16.51
C LEU A 25 -16.29 -16.75 17.30
N THR A 26 -15.35 -16.03 16.69
CA THR A 26 -14.68 -14.86 17.28
C THR A 26 -14.95 -13.59 16.47
N SER A 27 -14.52 -12.44 17.00
CA SER A 27 -14.67 -11.15 16.33
C SER A 27 -13.92 -11.12 15.00
N ILE A 28 -14.57 -10.51 14.00
CA ILE A 28 -13.97 -10.20 12.70
C ILE A 28 -13.04 -9.00 12.90
N VAL A 29 -11.76 -9.17 12.61
CA VAL A 29 -10.74 -8.10 12.70
C VAL A 29 -10.49 -7.43 11.35
N GLY A 30 -10.91 -8.06 10.25
CA GLY A 30 -10.79 -7.49 8.92
C GLY A 30 -11.63 -8.22 7.88
N VAL A 31 -12.05 -7.50 6.86
CA VAL A 31 -12.72 -8.04 5.66
C VAL A 31 -12.05 -7.46 4.43
N ARG A 32 -11.81 -8.30 3.42
CA ARG A 32 -11.39 -7.89 2.08
C ARG A 32 -12.26 -8.59 1.05
N VAL A 33 -12.52 -7.93 -0.07
CA VAL A 33 -13.38 -8.47 -1.13
C VAL A 33 -12.77 -8.15 -2.49
N SER A 34 -12.86 -9.10 -3.42
CA SER A 34 -12.66 -8.90 -4.85
C SER A 34 -13.90 -9.37 -5.62
N ARG A 35 -13.80 -9.36 -6.95
CA ARG A 35 -14.86 -9.88 -7.83
C ARG A 35 -15.13 -11.38 -7.65
N GLU A 36 -14.18 -12.13 -7.10
CA GLU A 36 -14.30 -13.59 -7.00
C GLU A 36 -14.14 -14.14 -5.58
N ARG A 37 -13.53 -13.38 -4.67
CA ARG A 37 -13.20 -13.87 -3.31
C ARG A 37 -13.67 -12.90 -2.25
N LEU A 38 -14.21 -13.46 -1.17
CA LEU A 38 -14.45 -12.77 0.09
C LEU A 38 -13.47 -13.34 1.13
N ILE A 39 -12.68 -12.47 1.74
CA ILE A 39 -11.67 -12.83 2.74
C ILE A 39 -12.11 -12.25 4.07
N VAL A 40 -12.24 -13.12 5.07
CA VAL A 40 -12.62 -12.74 6.43
C VAL A 40 -11.50 -13.11 7.37
N LEU A 41 -10.97 -12.11 8.07
CA LEU A 41 -9.89 -12.26 9.04
C LEU A 41 -10.48 -12.30 10.45
N LEU A 42 -10.18 -13.39 11.14
CA LEU A 42 -10.27 -13.50 12.59
C LEU A 42 -8.86 -13.33 13.18
N GLN A 43 -8.75 -13.35 14.51
CA GLN A 43 -7.47 -13.17 15.20
C GLN A 43 -6.45 -14.28 14.84
N GLU A 44 -6.89 -15.53 14.70
CA GLU A 44 -5.99 -16.68 14.50
C GLU A 44 -6.33 -17.48 13.24
N GLN A 45 -7.34 -17.05 12.48
CA GLN A 45 -7.79 -17.73 11.28
C GLN A 45 -8.19 -16.75 10.20
N THR A 46 -7.90 -17.08 8.95
CA THR A 46 -8.38 -16.36 7.77
C THR A 46 -9.22 -17.29 6.90
N TYR A 47 -10.46 -16.91 6.66
CA TYR A 47 -11.38 -17.64 5.79
C TYR A 47 -11.38 -17.01 4.40
N ILE A 48 -11.33 -17.87 3.38
CA ILE A 48 -11.42 -17.48 1.97
C ILE A 48 -12.68 -18.14 1.40
N TYR A 49 -13.64 -17.31 1.02
CA TYR A 49 -14.90 -17.70 0.41
C TYR A 49 -14.90 -17.38 -1.09
N ASP A 50 -15.68 -18.12 -1.86
CA ASP A 50 -16.20 -17.61 -3.13
C ASP A 50 -17.24 -16.53 -2.86
N VAL A 51 -17.13 -15.36 -3.50
CA VAL A 51 -18.00 -14.22 -3.19
C VAL A 51 -19.45 -14.42 -3.63
N ASN A 52 -19.69 -15.27 -4.64
CA ASN A 52 -21.02 -15.48 -5.20
C ASN A 52 -21.76 -16.61 -4.47
N SER A 53 -21.12 -17.76 -4.29
CA SER A 53 -21.74 -18.91 -3.62
C SER A 53 -21.68 -18.83 -2.09
N LEU A 54 -20.71 -18.07 -1.55
CA LEU A 54 -20.30 -18.06 -0.14
C LEU A 54 -19.85 -19.43 0.37
N GLU A 55 -19.39 -20.30 -0.51
CA GLU A 55 -18.70 -21.53 -0.10
C GLU A 55 -17.29 -21.21 0.39
N ILE A 56 -16.90 -21.85 1.50
CA ILE A 56 -15.52 -21.80 2.00
C ILE A 56 -14.63 -22.55 1.01
N LYS A 57 -13.68 -21.84 0.39
CA LYS A 57 -12.65 -22.44 -0.46
C LYS A 57 -11.40 -22.81 0.33
N ARG A 58 -11.06 -22.03 1.37
CA ARG A 58 -9.92 -22.31 2.23
C ARG A 58 -10.09 -21.67 3.61
N VAL A 59 -9.54 -22.33 4.63
CA VAL A 59 -9.28 -21.77 5.95
C VAL A 59 -7.77 -21.83 6.18
N ILE A 60 -7.19 -20.72 6.62
CA ILE A 60 -5.76 -20.60 6.91
C ILE A 60 -5.62 -20.28 8.40
N ASP A 61 -4.94 -21.15 9.14
CA ASP A 61 -4.54 -20.83 10.50
C ASP A 61 -3.37 -19.84 10.46
N THR A 62 -3.51 -18.72 11.18
CA THR A 62 -2.54 -17.63 11.20
C THR A 62 -1.92 -17.50 12.58
N VAL A 63 -0.77 -16.85 12.65
CA VAL A 63 -0.31 -16.26 13.92
C VAL A 63 -1.32 -15.22 14.40
N PRO A 64 -1.33 -14.86 15.70
CA PRO A 64 -2.22 -13.83 16.22
C PRO A 64 -2.12 -12.51 15.44
N ASN A 65 -3.19 -12.18 14.72
CA ASN A 65 -3.33 -11.00 13.86
C ASN A 65 -4.35 -10.01 14.47
N LEU A 66 -4.02 -9.47 15.64
CA LEU A 66 -4.89 -8.58 16.42
C LEU A 66 -5.31 -7.32 15.65
N LYS A 67 -4.48 -6.86 14.70
CA LYS A 67 -4.73 -5.66 13.89
C LYS A 67 -5.47 -5.95 12.58
N GLY A 68 -5.78 -7.22 12.28
CA GLY A 68 -6.38 -7.63 11.01
C GLY A 68 -5.52 -7.28 9.79
N LEU A 69 -4.19 -7.25 9.96
CA LEU A 69 -3.26 -6.86 8.92
C LEU A 69 -3.27 -7.89 7.80
N CYS A 70 -3.57 -7.44 6.59
CA CYS A 70 -3.46 -8.22 5.37
C CYS A 70 -3.38 -7.28 4.16
N ALA A 71 -2.81 -7.79 3.09
CA ALA A 71 -2.93 -7.19 1.77
C ALA A 71 -3.59 -8.22 0.84
N PHE A 72 -4.52 -7.74 0.02
CA PHE A 72 -5.14 -8.55 -1.02
C PHE A 72 -5.00 -7.83 -2.36
N SER A 73 -4.42 -8.52 -3.34
CA SER A 73 -4.22 -7.96 -4.67
C SER A 73 -5.56 -7.76 -5.37
N ALA A 74 -5.73 -6.58 -5.98
CA ALA A 74 -6.89 -6.26 -6.79
C ALA A 74 -6.82 -6.86 -8.21
N SER A 75 -5.65 -7.39 -8.61
CA SER A 75 -5.45 -8.01 -9.92
C SER A 75 -6.18 -9.34 -10.01
N THR A 76 -6.90 -9.55 -11.10
CA THR A 76 -7.55 -10.83 -11.44
C THR A 76 -6.54 -11.89 -11.85
N ASP A 77 -5.46 -11.48 -12.51
CA ASP A 77 -4.41 -12.38 -13.01
C ASP A 77 -3.47 -12.80 -11.88
N ASN A 78 -3.30 -11.92 -10.89
CA ASN A 78 -2.44 -12.13 -9.72
C ASN A 78 -3.23 -11.91 -8.42
N PRO A 79 -4.22 -12.77 -8.07
CA PRO A 79 -5.10 -12.59 -6.92
C PRO A 79 -4.44 -13.06 -5.61
N TYR A 80 -3.25 -12.55 -5.33
CA TYR A 80 -2.46 -12.92 -4.16
C TYR A 80 -3.04 -12.34 -2.87
N LEU A 81 -2.98 -13.15 -1.81
CA LEU A 81 -3.27 -12.76 -0.42
C LEU A 81 -1.97 -12.83 0.38
N ALA A 82 -1.62 -11.73 1.04
CA ALA A 82 -0.50 -11.68 1.99
C ALA A 82 -1.03 -11.59 3.42
N LEU A 83 -0.49 -12.45 4.28
CA LEU A 83 -0.80 -12.53 5.71
C LEU A 83 0.52 -12.52 6.50
N PRO A 84 0.55 -11.90 7.70
CA PRO A 84 1.66 -12.06 8.62
C PRO A 84 1.86 -13.55 8.99
N ALA A 85 3.11 -13.99 9.06
CA ALA A 85 3.47 -15.35 9.45
C ALA A 85 4.76 -15.35 10.30
N SER A 86 4.90 -16.32 11.20
CA SER A 86 6.12 -16.55 12.00
C SER A 86 7.07 -17.59 11.39
N THR A 87 6.67 -18.25 10.31
CA THR A 87 7.43 -19.36 9.73
C THR A 87 8.46 -18.89 8.71
N MET A 88 9.49 -19.71 8.47
CA MET A 88 10.51 -19.47 7.43
C MET A 88 9.99 -19.65 5.99
N LYS A 89 8.70 -19.97 5.81
CA LYS A 89 8.09 -20.13 4.48
C LYS A 89 7.41 -18.81 4.10
N GLY A 90 8.12 -17.93 3.40
CA GLY A 90 7.56 -16.68 2.89
C GLY A 90 8.61 -15.59 2.65
N ILE A 91 8.13 -14.36 2.47
CA ILE A 91 8.97 -13.17 2.31
C ILE A 91 9.45 -12.72 3.69
N HIS A 92 10.76 -12.76 3.93
CA HIS A 92 11.40 -12.21 5.13
C HIS A 92 11.48 -10.68 5.08
N ALA A 93 10.32 -10.02 5.17
CA ALA A 93 10.19 -8.59 4.90
C ALA A 93 10.86 -7.71 5.95
N HIS A 94 10.73 -8.01 7.25
CA HIS A 94 11.28 -7.20 8.34
C HIS A 94 11.66 -8.06 9.54
N ARG A 95 12.60 -7.60 10.36
CA ARG A 95 12.97 -8.24 11.64
C ARG A 95 11.96 -7.97 12.76
N SER A 96 11.27 -6.83 12.70
CA SER A 96 10.22 -6.45 13.64
C SER A 96 8.84 -6.77 13.05
N PRO A 97 7.79 -6.91 13.88
CA PRO A 97 6.42 -7.16 13.41
C PRO A 97 5.98 -6.16 12.34
N LEU A 98 5.13 -6.62 11.42
CA LEU A 98 4.60 -5.79 10.34
C LEU A 98 3.54 -4.83 10.87
N ALA A 99 3.57 -3.59 10.38
CA ALA A 99 2.59 -2.55 10.67
C ALA A 99 1.69 -2.24 9.47
N ALA A 100 2.23 -2.31 8.25
CA ALA A 100 1.50 -2.02 7.02
C ALA A 100 1.99 -2.91 5.86
N MET A 101 1.07 -3.25 4.96
CA MET A 101 1.36 -3.94 3.71
C MET A 101 0.35 -3.56 2.63
N ALA A 102 0.81 -3.46 1.38
CA ALA A 102 -0.04 -3.15 0.23
C ALA A 102 0.49 -3.81 -1.04
N PHE A 103 -0.39 -4.32 -1.89
CA PHE A 103 -0.04 -4.80 -3.23
C PHE A 103 -0.11 -3.65 -4.24
N SER A 104 0.70 -3.74 -5.30
CA SER A 104 0.51 -2.95 -6.52
C SER A 104 -0.77 -3.37 -7.25
N SER A 105 -1.33 -2.49 -8.08
CA SER A 105 -2.56 -2.75 -8.85
C SER A 105 -2.49 -4.00 -9.73
N ASN A 106 -1.32 -4.31 -10.27
CA ASN A 106 -1.07 -5.50 -11.09
C ASN A 106 -0.70 -6.76 -10.28
N GLY A 107 -0.61 -6.66 -8.95
CA GLY A 107 -0.28 -7.79 -8.06
C GLY A 107 1.17 -8.27 -8.14
N MET A 108 2.04 -7.59 -8.89
CA MET A 108 3.44 -7.99 -9.05
C MET A 108 4.32 -7.60 -7.86
N TYR A 109 3.99 -6.52 -7.16
CA TYR A 109 4.80 -5.98 -6.07
C TYR A 109 4.03 -5.91 -4.76
N ILE A 110 4.75 -6.08 -3.65
CA ILE A 110 4.21 -5.83 -2.31
C ILE A 110 5.13 -4.88 -1.53
N ALA A 111 4.55 -3.77 -1.08
CA ALA A 111 5.18 -2.84 -0.15
C ALA A 111 4.88 -3.30 1.28
N THR A 112 5.87 -3.19 2.17
CA THR A 112 5.76 -3.59 3.58
C THR A 112 6.50 -2.60 4.47
N ALA A 113 5.95 -2.35 5.65
CA ALA A 113 6.60 -1.61 6.72
C ALA A 113 6.43 -2.34 8.04
N SER A 114 7.46 -2.31 8.88
CA SER A 114 7.39 -2.81 10.25
C SER A 114 6.91 -1.75 11.24
N GLU A 115 6.67 -2.15 12.48
CA GLU A 115 6.35 -1.25 13.60
C GLU A 115 7.42 -0.20 13.88
N GLN A 116 8.68 -0.44 13.46
CA GLN A 116 9.71 0.61 13.50
C GLN A 116 9.42 1.72 12.49
N GLY A 117 8.89 1.37 11.32
CA GLY A 117 8.46 2.31 10.28
C GLY A 117 9.54 3.25 9.75
N THR A 118 10.83 2.99 10.01
CA THR A 118 11.96 3.77 9.49
C THR A 118 12.30 3.41 8.04
N ILE A 119 12.01 2.17 7.65
CA ILE A 119 12.26 1.61 6.32
C ILE A 119 10.97 1.00 5.77
N ILE A 120 10.70 1.28 4.51
CA ILE A 120 9.65 0.64 3.71
C ILE A 120 10.35 -0.25 2.69
N ARG A 121 9.90 -1.49 2.53
CA ARG A 121 10.45 -2.43 1.56
C ARG A 121 9.43 -2.80 0.49
N VAL A 122 9.85 -2.79 -0.77
CA VAL A 122 9.06 -3.28 -1.91
C VAL A 122 9.68 -4.58 -2.40
N HIS A 123 8.88 -5.64 -2.50
CA HIS A 123 9.31 -6.96 -2.96
C HIS A 123 8.61 -7.30 -4.27
N LEU A 124 9.33 -7.95 -5.18
CA LEU A 124 8.73 -8.58 -6.35
C LEU A 124 8.18 -9.95 -5.95
N ILE A 125 6.92 -10.23 -6.25
CA ILE A 125 6.24 -11.46 -5.78
C ILE A 125 6.82 -12.72 -6.44
N SER A 126 7.16 -12.65 -7.73
CA SER A 126 7.77 -13.78 -8.45
C SER A 126 9.19 -14.11 -7.98
N GLU A 127 9.89 -13.14 -7.39
CA GLU A 127 11.27 -13.24 -6.93
C GLU A 127 11.36 -12.81 -5.47
N ALA A 128 10.87 -13.66 -4.55
CA ALA A 128 10.72 -13.34 -3.13
C ALA A 128 11.99 -12.82 -2.42
N THR A 129 13.18 -13.05 -3.00
CA THR A 129 14.47 -12.56 -2.49
C THR A 129 14.82 -11.15 -2.95
N LYS A 130 14.23 -10.64 -4.03
CA LYS A 130 14.52 -9.32 -4.57
C LYS A 130 13.64 -8.28 -3.89
N SER A 131 14.29 -7.33 -3.21
CA SER A 131 13.61 -6.24 -2.56
C SER A 131 14.35 -4.92 -2.74
N TYR A 132 13.60 -3.84 -2.63
CA TYR A 132 14.09 -2.47 -2.63
C TYR A 132 13.71 -1.83 -1.30
N SER A 133 14.67 -1.15 -0.67
CA SER A 133 14.49 -0.55 0.64
C SER A 133 14.53 0.97 0.53
N PHE A 134 13.48 1.61 1.03
CA PHE A 134 13.33 3.06 1.05
C PHE A 134 13.37 3.56 2.49
N ARG A 135 14.27 4.49 2.78
CA ARG A 135 14.37 5.07 4.13
C ARG A 135 13.35 6.19 4.27
N ARG A 136 12.33 6.00 5.11
CA ARG A 136 11.30 7.00 5.41
C ARG A 136 11.84 8.12 6.30
N GLY A 137 12.68 7.78 7.28
CA GLY A 137 13.29 8.74 8.20
C GLY A 137 14.20 8.09 9.24
N THR A 138 14.90 8.91 10.01
CA THR A 138 15.79 8.44 11.08
C THR A 138 15.04 7.93 12.30
N TYR A 139 13.97 8.63 12.69
CA TYR A 139 13.21 8.30 13.90
C TYR A 139 12.03 7.37 13.59
N PRO A 140 11.73 6.39 14.47
CA PRO A 140 10.55 5.55 14.34
C PRO A 140 9.25 6.35 14.21
N SER A 141 8.34 5.85 13.39
CA SER A 141 6.98 6.39 13.23
C SER A 141 6.11 5.31 12.61
N THR A 142 4.95 5.08 13.20
CA THR A 142 4.02 4.06 12.74
C THR A 142 3.52 4.42 11.35
N ILE A 143 3.74 3.55 10.38
CA ILE A 143 3.15 3.68 9.04
C ILE A 143 1.67 3.35 9.15
N PHE A 144 0.80 4.25 8.68
CA PHE A 144 -0.64 4.04 8.70
C PHE A 144 -1.16 3.45 7.39
N SER A 145 -0.67 3.94 6.25
CA SER A 145 -1.07 3.45 4.93
C SER A 145 0.10 3.43 3.95
N LEU A 146 0.00 2.53 2.98
CA LEU A 146 0.91 2.37 1.85
C LEU A 146 0.05 2.29 0.58
N SER A 147 0.42 3.03 -0.47
CA SER A 147 -0.32 3.00 -1.74
C SER A 147 0.62 3.17 -2.93
N PHE A 148 0.63 2.18 -3.82
CA PHE A 148 1.30 2.31 -5.11
C PHE A 148 0.52 3.23 -6.04
N GLY A 149 1.23 3.98 -6.87
CA GLY A 149 0.64 4.59 -8.06
C GLY A 149 0.02 3.51 -8.97
N PRO A 150 -1.17 3.74 -9.53
CA PRO A 150 -1.80 2.77 -10.41
C PRO A 150 -0.96 2.62 -11.69
N SER A 151 -0.61 1.38 -12.02
CA SER A 151 0.13 1.05 -13.25
C SER A 151 -0.23 -0.36 -13.70
N ALA A 152 -0.26 -0.56 -15.02
CA ALA A 152 -0.32 -1.90 -15.61
C ALA A 152 1.05 -2.59 -15.50
N ASP A 153 2.11 -1.80 -15.63
CA ASP A 153 3.50 -2.25 -15.61
C ASP A 153 4.16 -1.90 -14.26
N LEU A 154 5.33 -1.26 -14.29
CA LEU A 154 6.00 -0.80 -13.09
C LEU A 154 5.25 0.42 -12.50
N PRO A 155 4.89 0.42 -11.21
CA PRO A 155 4.37 1.62 -10.56
C PRO A 155 5.46 2.68 -10.46
N ASP A 156 5.13 3.94 -10.77
CA ASP A 156 6.11 5.03 -10.76
C ASP A 156 6.48 5.49 -9.35
N ILE A 157 5.51 5.41 -8.44
CA ILE A 157 5.63 5.92 -7.09
C ILE A 157 4.98 4.99 -6.07
N LEU A 158 5.50 5.05 -4.85
CA LEU A 158 4.89 4.50 -3.65
C LEU A 158 4.66 5.62 -2.63
N LEU A 159 3.44 5.71 -2.14
CA LEU A 159 3.04 6.62 -1.07
C LEU A 159 3.08 5.91 0.28
N ALA A 160 3.49 6.64 1.33
CA ALA A 160 3.32 6.22 2.71
C ALA A 160 2.84 7.36 3.60
N THR A 161 1.84 7.10 4.44
CA THR A 161 1.45 7.99 5.55
C THR A 161 2.01 7.46 6.86
N SER A 162 2.28 8.35 7.82
CA SER A 162 2.83 7.94 9.11
C SER A 162 2.33 8.78 10.27
N SER A 163 2.57 8.30 11.50
CA SER A 163 2.19 8.96 12.74
C SER A 163 2.86 10.31 12.97
N SER A 164 3.90 10.68 12.21
CA SER A 164 4.47 12.03 12.25
C SER A 164 3.61 13.09 11.56
N GLY A 165 2.49 12.73 10.93
CA GLY A 165 1.65 13.69 10.19
C GLY A 165 2.17 13.98 8.78
N SER A 166 3.14 13.20 8.30
CA SER A 166 3.76 13.38 6.98
C SER A 166 3.28 12.35 5.96
N VAL A 167 3.25 12.80 4.70
CA VAL A 167 3.11 11.93 3.53
C VAL A 167 4.48 11.82 2.85
N HIS A 168 4.90 10.61 2.54
CA HIS A 168 6.14 10.34 1.83
C HIS A 168 5.81 9.75 0.46
N ILE A 169 6.49 10.22 -0.58
CA ILE A 169 6.46 9.66 -1.93
C ILE A 169 7.85 9.15 -2.26
N PHE A 170 7.94 7.88 -2.62
CA PHE A 170 9.16 7.25 -3.12
C PHE A 170 8.99 7.01 -4.60
N SER A 171 9.88 7.56 -5.42
CA SER A 171 9.96 7.15 -6.82
C SER A 171 10.52 5.73 -6.88
N LEU A 172 9.80 4.84 -7.54
CA LEU A 172 10.19 3.44 -7.71
C LEU A 172 10.97 3.24 -9.01
N GLY A 173 11.55 4.32 -9.56
CA GLY A 173 12.33 4.32 -10.80
C GLY A 173 13.46 3.30 -10.79
N PHE A 174 13.12 2.03 -11.02
CA PHE A 174 14.08 0.97 -11.17
C PHE A 174 14.80 1.25 -12.48
N ASP A 175 16.09 1.52 -12.40
CA ASP A 175 16.97 1.63 -13.55
C ASP A 175 17.01 0.28 -14.30
N LEU A 176 16.07 0.09 -15.22
CA LEU A 176 16.18 -0.90 -16.29
C LEU A 176 17.04 -0.37 -17.45
N ASN A 177 17.48 0.90 -17.41
CA ASN A 177 18.24 1.54 -18.49
C ASN A 177 19.74 1.77 -18.22
N GLU A 178 20.26 1.57 -17.00
CA GLU A 178 21.71 1.66 -16.75
C GLU A 178 22.50 0.38 -17.14
N ARG A 179 21.83 -0.77 -17.30
CA ARG A 179 22.52 -2.04 -17.61
C ARG A 179 22.86 -2.26 -19.09
N SER A 180 22.39 -1.43 -20.02
CA SER A 180 22.89 -1.45 -21.41
C SER A 180 24.08 -0.51 -21.64
N ARG A 181 24.46 0.31 -20.65
CA ARG A 181 25.56 1.29 -20.77
C ARG A 181 26.84 0.96 -20.01
N LYS A 182 26.86 -0.09 -19.20
CA LYS A 182 28.07 -0.57 -18.50
C LYS A 182 28.54 -1.93 -19.00
N SER A 183 28.70 -2.08 -20.32
CA SER A 183 29.61 -3.07 -20.89
C SER A 183 30.83 -2.36 -21.46
N ASN A 184 31.71 -1.90 -20.56
CA ASN A 184 33.15 -1.76 -20.78
C ASN A 184 33.81 -1.22 -19.50
N SER A 185 34.03 -2.11 -18.54
CA SER A 185 35.12 -1.97 -17.58
C SER A 185 35.50 -3.38 -17.15
N PHE A 186 36.56 -3.88 -17.77
CA PHE A 186 37.26 -5.10 -17.43
C PHE A 186 37.98 -4.89 -16.08
N LEU A 187 38.08 -5.98 -15.29
CA LEU A 187 38.86 -6.21 -14.06
C LEU A 187 38.12 -6.04 -12.72
N GLY A 188 37.89 -7.18 -12.05
CA GLY A 188 37.56 -7.22 -10.62
C GLY A 188 36.72 -8.42 -10.19
N SER A 189 37.19 -9.64 -10.47
CA SER A 189 36.60 -10.88 -9.96
C SER A 189 36.86 -11.09 -8.45
N ILE A 190 35.91 -11.75 -7.78
CA ILE A 190 36.00 -12.46 -6.48
C ILE A 190 35.62 -11.62 -5.24
N MET A 191 34.37 -11.73 -4.78
CA MET A 191 33.95 -12.05 -3.39
C MET A 191 32.42 -12.35 -3.35
N PRO A 192 31.96 -13.45 -2.72
CA PRO A 192 30.56 -13.66 -2.39
C PRO A 192 30.30 -13.19 -0.94
N GLY A 193 29.35 -12.27 -0.75
CA GLY A 193 28.76 -11.98 0.56
C GLY A 193 28.90 -10.55 1.09
N SER A 194 27.80 -10.10 1.69
CA SER A 194 27.60 -8.90 2.51
C SER A 194 27.35 -7.57 1.78
N VAL A 195 26.08 -7.17 1.86
CA VAL A 195 25.55 -5.82 2.09
C VAL A 195 26.27 -4.68 1.36
N SER A 196 25.90 -4.49 0.11
CA SER A 196 25.66 -3.14 -0.40
C SER A 196 24.16 -3.01 -0.65
N ASP A 197 23.41 -2.70 0.40
CA ASP A 197 22.16 -1.95 0.24
C ASP A 197 22.58 -0.69 -0.54
N ALA A 198 22.43 -0.73 -1.86
CA ALA A 198 22.52 0.45 -2.68
C ALA A 198 21.33 1.33 -2.27
N LEU A 199 21.54 2.14 -1.24
CA LEU A 199 20.83 3.38 -1.01
C LEU A 199 21.23 4.35 -2.12
N ASP A 200 20.96 3.98 -3.36
CA ASP A 200 20.75 4.99 -4.36
C ASP A 200 19.45 5.68 -3.90
N PRO A 201 19.44 6.99 -3.61
CA PRO A 201 18.25 7.65 -3.14
C PRO A 201 17.23 7.61 -4.26
N ALA A 202 16.42 6.55 -4.27
CA ALA A 202 15.08 6.60 -4.80
C ALA A 202 14.49 7.94 -4.37
N GLN A 203 14.16 8.76 -5.36
CA GLN A 203 13.78 10.14 -5.11
C GLN A 203 12.67 10.16 -4.08
N HIS A 204 13.00 10.71 -2.91
CA HIS A 204 12.17 10.67 -1.73
C HIS A 204 11.66 12.07 -1.46
N PHE A 205 10.36 12.25 -1.64
CA PHE A 205 9.69 13.52 -1.41
C PHE A 205 8.85 13.43 -0.15
N VAL A 206 8.90 14.47 0.66
CA VAL A 206 8.18 14.52 1.93
C VAL A 206 7.27 15.73 1.94
N PHE A 207 5.98 15.47 2.13
CA PHE A 207 5.02 16.50 2.49
C PHE A 207 4.89 16.51 4.01
N HIS A 208 5.61 17.44 4.64
CA HIS A 208 5.54 17.64 6.08
C HIS A 208 4.20 18.26 6.49
N ASN A 209 3.71 17.87 7.67
CA ASN A 209 2.51 18.43 8.27
C ASN A 209 1.27 18.38 7.36
N ALA A 210 1.12 17.30 6.57
CA ALA A 210 -0.07 17.07 5.76
C ALA A 210 -1.33 16.96 6.63
N PHE A 211 -1.19 16.45 7.85
CA PHE A 211 -2.22 16.40 8.89
C PHE A 211 -1.55 16.39 10.27
N ALA A 212 -2.34 16.57 11.33
CA ALA A 212 -1.83 16.59 12.70
C ALA A 212 -1.13 15.26 13.07
N ALA A 213 0.01 15.36 13.75
CA ALA A 213 0.76 14.19 14.22
C ALA A 213 -0.10 13.31 15.13
N GLY A 214 0.05 11.99 15.01
CA GLY A 214 -0.73 10.99 15.73
C GLY A 214 -2.11 10.71 15.13
N VAL A 215 -2.65 11.56 14.27
CA VAL A 215 -3.94 11.31 13.60
C VAL A 215 -3.77 10.20 12.56
N LYS A 216 -4.50 9.09 12.75
CA LYS A 216 -4.54 8.00 11.78
C LYS A 216 -5.04 8.50 10.44
N SER A 217 -4.40 8.07 9.37
CA SER A 217 -4.77 8.44 8.01
C SER A 217 -4.66 7.26 7.07
N ASP A 218 -5.50 7.27 6.05
CA ASP A 218 -5.38 6.39 4.89
C ASP A 218 -5.21 7.28 3.66
N ALA A 219 -4.36 6.87 2.73
CA ALA A 219 -4.04 7.66 1.57
C ALA A 219 -3.83 6.78 0.35
N VAL A 220 -4.34 7.25 -0.79
CA VAL A 220 -4.31 6.52 -2.05
C VAL A 220 -3.80 7.41 -3.16
N VAL A 221 -2.85 6.90 -3.94
CA VAL A 221 -2.49 7.49 -5.23
C VAL A 221 -3.58 7.11 -6.23
N ARG A 222 -4.39 8.07 -6.67
CA ARG A 222 -5.53 7.84 -7.56
C ARG A 222 -5.14 7.71 -9.02
N LYS A 223 -4.13 8.48 -9.43
CA LYS A 223 -3.68 8.61 -10.82
C LYS A 223 -2.23 9.09 -10.82
N THR A 224 -1.48 8.63 -11.81
CA THR A 224 -0.17 9.16 -12.18
C THR A 224 -0.18 9.51 -13.67
N GLU A 225 0.46 10.61 -14.03
CA GLU A 225 0.65 11.08 -15.40
C GLU A 225 2.11 11.45 -15.59
N LYS A 226 2.74 10.97 -16.66
CA LYS A 226 4.06 11.42 -17.10
C LYS A 226 3.88 12.39 -18.25
N ALA A 227 4.67 13.45 -18.29
CA ALA A 227 4.69 14.30 -19.47
C ALA A 227 5.28 13.53 -20.67
N SER A 228 4.49 13.35 -21.72
CA SER A 228 4.95 12.86 -23.02
C SER A 228 5.49 14.05 -23.83
N GLY A 229 6.81 14.17 -23.96
CA GLY A 229 7.44 15.36 -24.52
C GLY A 229 7.19 15.60 -26.00
N THR A 230 6.75 16.82 -26.34
CA THR A 230 7.19 17.62 -27.50
C THR A 230 7.02 19.14 -27.28
N SER A 231 6.36 19.58 -26.21
CA SER A 231 6.23 21.01 -25.91
C SER A 231 7.30 21.49 -24.94
N MET A 232 8.12 22.45 -25.37
CA MET A 232 9.11 23.19 -24.55
C MET A 232 8.48 24.02 -23.41
N SER A 233 7.18 23.85 -23.12
CA SER A 233 6.43 24.64 -22.14
C SER A 233 5.92 23.87 -20.92
N GLU A 234 6.06 22.54 -20.84
CA GLU A 234 5.63 21.79 -19.65
C GLU A 234 6.81 21.47 -18.72
N PRO A 235 6.87 22.06 -17.51
CA PRO A 235 7.97 21.83 -16.58
C PRO A 235 7.85 20.53 -15.76
N VAL A 236 6.78 19.75 -15.89
CA VAL A 236 6.44 18.65 -14.94
C VAL A 236 6.83 17.28 -15.51
N ALA A 237 7.72 16.57 -14.83
CA ALA A 237 8.15 15.21 -15.18
C ALA A 237 7.13 14.13 -14.77
N LEU A 238 6.48 14.31 -13.62
CA LEU A 238 5.43 13.42 -13.12
C LEU A 238 4.40 14.21 -12.35
N ARG A 239 3.12 13.93 -12.58
CA ARG A 239 1.99 14.43 -11.79
C ARG A 239 1.24 13.24 -11.18
N ALA A 240 0.79 13.39 -9.95
CA ALA A 240 -0.06 12.42 -9.28
C ALA A 240 -1.21 13.11 -8.55
N THR A 241 -2.38 12.47 -8.52
CA THR A 241 -3.50 12.88 -7.68
C THR A 241 -3.55 11.97 -6.47
N VAL A 242 -3.50 12.54 -5.28
CA VAL A 242 -3.46 11.82 -4.00
C VAL A 242 -4.70 12.15 -3.19
N SER A 243 -5.45 11.14 -2.76
CA SER A 243 -6.49 11.32 -1.74
C SER A 243 -5.95 10.95 -0.37
N VAL A 244 -6.25 11.74 0.64
CA VAL A 244 -5.97 11.45 2.06
C VAL A 244 -7.27 11.54 2.83
N ILE A 245 -7.58 10.52 3.62
CA ILE A 245 -8.65 10.56 4.62
C ILE A 245 -8.04 10.44 6.01
N THR A 246 -8.52 11.26 6.94
CA THR A 246 -8.04 11.30 8.32
C THR A 246 -9.12 10.81 9.27
N PHE A 247 -8.72 10.23 10.41
CA PHE A 247 -9.65 9.82 11.47
C PHE A 247 -10.41 10.99 12.10
N THR A 248 -9.94 12.22 11.91
CA THR A 248 -10.65 13.45 12.27
C THR A 248 -11.81 13.79 11.33
N GLY A 249 -12.02 13.00 10.27
CA GLY A 249 -13.17 13.14 9.36
C GLY A 249 -12.87 13.90 8.07
N PHE A 250 -11.67 14.44 7.89
CA PHE A 250 -11.33 15.19 6.68
C PHE A 250 -10.94 14.23 5.54
N PHE A 251 -11.54 14.47 4.38
CA PHE A 251 -11.15 13.93 3.09
C PHE A 251 -10.54 15.03 2.25
N GLN A 252 -9.29 14.86 1.86
CA GLN A 252 -8.50 15.85 1.13
C GLN A 252 -7.99 15.23 -0.18
N VAL A 253 -7.97 16.03 -1.24
CA VAL A 253 -7.39 15.66 -2.53
C VAL A 253 -6.27 16.64 -2.85
N TYR A 254 -5.07 16.10 -3.05
CA TYR A 254 -3.89 16.86 -3.40
C TYR A 254 -3.44 16.53 -4.83
N SER A 255 -2.96 17.56 -5.53
CA SER A 255 -2.14 17.41 -6.72
C SER A 255 -0.67 17.46 -6.31
N PHE A 256 0.07 16.41 -6.65
CA PHE A 256 1.51 16.29 -6.46
C PHE A 256 2.19 16.36 -7.81
N GLY A 257 3.19 17.24 -7.97
CA GLY A 257 3.97 17.36 -9.19
C GLY A 257 5.47 17.35 -8.90
N ILE A 258 6.24 16.66 -9.73
CA ILE A 258 7.70 16.68 -9.74
C ILE A 258 8.14 17.29 -11.07
N ASN A 259 9.01 18.28 -11.06
CA ASN A 259 9.59 18.85 -12.28
C ASN A 259 10.86 18.09 -12.74
N HIS A 260 11.38 18.41 -13.92
CA HIS A 260 12.63 17.81 -14.43
C HIS A 260 13.88 18.12 -13.58
N LYS A 261 13.79 19.10 -12.66
CA LYS A 261 14.83 19.41 -11.67
C LYS A 261 14.66 18.66 -10.35
N HIS A 262 13.72 17.71 -10.29
CA HIS A 262 13.35 16.97 -9.08
C HIS A 262 12.85 17.84 -7.92
N GLU A 263 12.23 18.97 -8.23
CA GLU A 263 11.52 19.79 -7.25
C GLU A 263 10.07 19.32 -7.19
N ALA A 264 9.61 19.03 -5.98
CA ALA A 264 8.25 18.59 -5.69
C ALA A 264 7.37 19.77 -5.27
N LYS A 265 6.14 19.79 -5.76
CA LYS A 265 5.09 20.73 -5.33
C LYS A 265 3.82 19.96 -4.98
N TRP A 266 3.19 20.37 -3.88
CA TRP A 266 1.88 19.90 -3.45
C TRP A 266 0.88 21.05 -3.53
N THR A 267 -0.30 20.78 -4.06
CA THR A 267 -1.43 21.71 -4.09
C THR A 267 -2.65 20.99 -3.53
N LEU A 268 -3.35 21.60 -2.57
CA LEU A 268 -4.65 21.11 -2.11
C LEU A 268 -5.70 21.52 -3.14
N GLU A 269 -6.38 20.55 -3.73
CA GLU A 269 -7.40 20.77 -4.75
C GLU A 269 -8.81 20.75 -4.15
N HIS A 270 -9.04 19.89 -3.16
CA HIS A 270 -10.35 19.71 -2.54
C HIS A 270 -10.23 19.25 -1.10
N GLU A 271 -11.09 19.75 -0.22
CA GLU A 271 -11.22 19.32 1.17
C GLU A 271 -12.69 19.26 1.58
N VAL A 272 -13.09 18.18 2.23
CA VAL A 272 -14.44 17.97 2.77
C VAL A 272 -14.34 17.35 4.15
N ASN A 273 -15.16 17.85 5.09
CA ASN A 273 -15.38 17.18 6.36
C ASN A 273 -16.53 16.18 6.23
N LEU A 274 -16.19 14.89 6.24
CA LEU A 274 -17.14 13.79 6.10
C LEU A 274 -18.07 13.64 7.31
N LEU A 275 -17.72 14.20 8.47
CA LEU A 275 -18.58 14.14 9.65
C LEU A 275 -19.75 15.14 9.58
N THR A 276 -19.58 16.23 8.83
CA THR A 276 -20.62 17.25 8.63
C THR A 276 -21.36 17.06 7.31
N ALA A 277 -20.71 16.47 6.29
CA ALA A 277 -21.30 16.26 4.97
C ALA A 277 -22.54 15.33 4.97
N VAL A 278 -22.69 14.47 5.99
CA VAL A 278 -23.86 13.57 6.12
C VAL A 278 -25.07 14.29 6.74
N ALA A 279 -24.90 15.46 7.35
CA ALA A 279 -25.99 16.19 7.99
C ALA A 279 -26.90 16.97 7.02
N GLU A 280 -26.55 17.03 5.74
CA GLU A 280 -27.24 17.83 4.71
C GLU A 280 -28.07 17.00 3.70
N GLN A 281 -28.37 15.72 4.00
CA GLN A 281 -29.24 14.86 3.17
C GLN A 281 -30.49 14.39 3.91
#